data_AF-A0A210QIJ5-F1
#
_entry.id   AF-A0A210QIJ5-F1
#
_cell.length_a   1.000
_cell.length_b   1.000
_cell.length_c   1.000
_cell.angle_alpha   90.00
_cell.angle_beta   90.00
_cell.angle_gamma   90.00
#
_symmetry.space_group_name_H-M   'P 1'
#
loop_
_entity.id
_entity.type
_entity.pdbx_description
1 polymer ?
#
loop_
_entity_poly.entity_id
_entity_poly.type
_entity_poly.pdbx_seq_one_letter_code
_entity_poly.pdbx_strand_id
1 'polypeptide(L)'
;MAKNKRSILHIYSSHLNNYDWFLKADDDTYVIVENLRHFLRDKDQNEAIYFGRRFKPFVKQGFMSGGAGYVLSRQAVRSLVQYGNSTTSYLNSKCEPTTFIGEDVQLGHCLEMVGVKAGDTRDSEGKERFFPLRPEDHIVRGNIPKK
;
A
#
# COMPACT_ATOMS: atom_id res chain seq x y z
N MET A 1 -7.12 10.42 9.20
CA MET A 1 -7.41 8.98 9.04
C MET A 1 -8.81 8.62 8.51
N ALA A 2 -9.84 9.48 8.62
CA ALA A 2 -11.19 9.13 8.16
C ALA A 2 -11.31 8.81 6.65
N LYS A 3 -10.44 9.38 5.81
CA LYS A 3 -10.50 9.25 4.35
C LYS A 3 -10.25 7.81 3.89
N ASN A 4 -9.08 7.23 4.19
CA ASN A 4 -8.74 5.87 3.72
C ASN A 4 -9.63 4.79 4.31
N LYS A 5 -10.09 4.96 5.56
CA LYS A 5 -11.06 4.08 6.20
C LYS A 5 -12.35 3.92 5.40
N ARG A 6 -12.98 5.05 5.06
CA ARG A 6 -14.23 5.04 4.31
C ARG A 6 -14.02 4.51 2.90
N SER A 7 -12.92 4.86 2.25
CA SER A 7 -12.59 4.37 0.91
C SER A 7 -12.43 2.85 0.88
N ILE A 8 -11.69 2.26 1.81
CA ILE A 8 -11.48 0.81 1.90
C ILE A 8 -12.80 0.08 2.17
N LEU A 9 -13.63 0.60 3.09
CA LEU A 9 -14.94 0.02 3.35
C LEU A 9 -15.88 0.10 2.13
N HIS A 10 -15.86 1.21 1.40
CA HIS A 10 -16.66 1.38 0.19
C HIS A 10 -16.21 0.45 -0.94
N ILE A 11 -14.89 0.30 -1.13
CA ILE A 11 -14.31 -0.67 -2.06
C ILE A 11 -14.78 -2.07 -1.68
N TYR A 12 -14.64 -2.44 -0.42
CA TYR A 12 -15.02 -3.76 0.08
C TYR A 12 -16.51 -4.05 -0.16
N SER A 13 -17.40 -3.10 0.13
CA SER A 13 -18.85 -3.30 0.02
C SER A 13 -19.37 -3.31 -1.43
N SER A 14 -18.75 -2.54 -2.32
CA SER A 14 -19.36 -2.19 -3.62
C SER A 14 -18.56 -2.70 -4.82
N HIS A 15 -17.25 -2.92 -4.65
CA HIS A 15 -16.33 -3.10 -5.78
C HIS A 15 -15.30 -4.23 -5.59
N LEU A 16 -15.26 -4.87 -4.43
CA LEU A 16 -14.24 -5.88 -4.11
C LEU A 16 -14.11 -6.97 -5.17
N ASN A 17 -15.24 -7.44 -5.71
CA ASN A 17 -15.27 -8.53 -6.69
C ASN A 17 -15.23 -8.03 -8.15
N ASN A 18 -15.26 -6.71 -8.38
CA ASN A 18 -15.25 -6.13 -9.72
C ASN A 18 -13.83 -5.85 -10.23
N TYR A 19 -12.83 -5.85 -9.34
CA TYR A 19 -11.46 -5.51 -9.66
C TYR A 19 -10.48 -6.44 -8.95
N ASP A 20 -9.33 -6.68 -9.58
CA ASP A 20 -8.25 -7.51 -9.01
C ASP A 20 -7.31 -6.68 -8.11
N TRP A 21 -7.12 -5.39 -8.41
CA TRP A 21 -6.15 -4.51 -7.77
C TRP A 21 -6.76 -3.14 -7.47
N PHE A 22 -6.37 -2.55 -6.34
CA PHE A 22 -6.85 -1.24 -5.88
C PHE A 22 -5.67 -0.32 -5.62
N LEU A 23 -5.56 0.77 -6.39
CA LEU A 23 -4.50 1.77 -6.26
C LEU A 23 -4.96 2.93 -5.37
N LYS A 24 -4.17 3.26 -4.35
CA LYS A 24 -4.21 4.57 -3.68
C LYS A 24 -3.16 5.47 -4.33
N ALA A 25 -3.56 6.68 -4.67
CA ALA A 25 -2.71 7.76 -5.14
C ALA A 25 -3.12 9.08 -4.48
N ASP A 26 -2.20 10.04 -4.36
CA ASP A 26 -2.51 11.42 -4.00
C ASP A 26 -2.84 12.24 -5.26
N ASP A 27 -3.37 13.45 -5.07
CA ASP A 27 -3.75 14.37 -6.15
C ASP A 27 -2.54 14.97 -6.90
N ASP A 28 -1.34 14.80 -6.35
CA ASP A 28 -0.05 15.15 -6.93
C ASP A 28 0.75 13.91 -7.42
N THR A 29 0.12 12.74 -7.48
CA THR A 29 0.78 11.50 -7.95
C THR A 29 0.63 11.31 -9.46
N TYR A 30 1.74 11.09 -10.16
CA TYR A 30 1.76 10.67 -11.57
C TYR A 30 1.97 9.16 -11.71
N VAL A 31 1.13 8.48 -12.52
CA VAL A 31 1.18 7.03 -12.71
C VAL A 31 1.21 6.69 -14.20
N ILE A 32 2.24 5.95 -14.61
CA ILE A 32 2.28 5.30 -15.93
C ILE A 32 1.53 3.97 -15.81
N VAL A 33 0.27 3.97 -16.19
CA VAL A 33 -0.66 2.83 -15.95
C VAL A 33 -0.20 1.57 -16.68
N GLU A 34 0.42 1.70 -17.86
CA GLU A 34 1.00 0.61 -18.64
C GLU A 34 2.10 -0.12 -17.85
N ASN A 35 2.98 0.65 -17.21
CA ASN A 35 4.06 0.09 -16.38
C ASN A 35 3.50 -0.60 -15.14
N LEU A 36 2.48 0.00 -14.51
CA LEU A 36 1.83 -0.61 -13.37
C LEU A 36 1.15 -1.93 -13.75
N ARG A 37 0.39 -1.95 -14.85
CA ARG A 37 -0.26 -3.17 -15.37
C ARG A 37 0.76 -4.24 -15.73
N HIS A 38 1.89 -3.86 -16.33
CA HIS A 38 2.97 -4.79 -16.64
C HIS A 38 3.53 -5.44 -15.37
N PHE A 39 3.79 -4.64 -14.33
CA PHE A 39 4.31 -5.14 -13.04
C PHE A 39 3.34 -6.10 -12.33
N LEU A 40 2.02 -5.84 -12.40
CA LEU A 40 1.00 -6.63 -11.74
C LEU A 40 0.57 -7.88 -12.52
N ARG A 41 0.94 -8.00 -13.80
CA ARG A 41 0.43 -9.03 -14.74
C ARG A 41 0.60 -10.46 -14.25
N ASP A 42 1.71 -10.73 -13.56
CA ASP A 42 2.13 -12.05 -13.09
C ASP A 42 1.95 -12.23 -11.57
N LYS A 43 1.22 -11.32 -10.91
CA LYS A 43 0.96 -11.38 -9.47
C LYS A 43 -0.42 -11.96 -9.20
N ASP A 44 -0.54 -12.77 -8.16
CA ASP A 44 -1.83 -13.35 -7.74
C ASP A 44 -2.61 -12.35 -6.89
N GLN A 45 -3.77 -11.92 -7.39
CA GLN A 45 -4.67 -11.02 -6.68
C GLN A 45 -5.36 -11.67 -5.47
N ASN A 46 -5.31 -12.99 -5.37
CA ASN A 46 -5.85 -13.77 -4.25
C ASN A 46 -4.80 -13.99 -3.16
N GLU A 47 -3.54 -13.63 -3.38
CA GLU A 47 -2.57 -13.55 -2.30
C GLU A 47 -2.82 -12.29 -1.47
N ALA A 48 -2.78 -12.40 -0.15
CA ALA A 48 -2.82 -11.26 0.76
C ALA A 48 -1.51 -10.44 0.65
N ILE A 49 -1.42 -9.59 -0.38
CA ILE A 49 -0.22 -8.81 -0.71
C ILE A 49 -0.53 -7.37 -1.10
N TYR A 50 0.41 -6.47 -0.84
CA TYR A 50 0.36 -5.08 -1.29
C TYR A 50 1.75 -4.59 -1.70
N PHE A 51 1.76 -3.60 -2.60
CA PHE A 51 2.94 -3.13 -3.31
C PHE A 51 3.06 -1.62 -3.25
N GLY A 52 4.27 -1.10 -3.17
CA GLY A 52 4.55 0.34 -3.16
C GLY A 52 6.02 0.62 -2.88
N ARG A 53 6.32 1.81 -2.36
CA ARG A 53 7.65 2.14 -1.84
C ARG A 53 7.76 1.75 -0.37
N ARG A 54 8.49 0.66 -0.08
CA ARG A 54 8.61 0.14 1.28
C ARG A 54 9.60 0.93 2.14
N PHE A 55 9.14 1.38 3.31
CA PHE A 55 9.94 1.89 4.42
C PHE A 55 9.83 0.97 5.64
N LYS A 56 10.88 0.92 6.49
CA LYS A 56 10.96 0.02 7.65
C LYS A 56 11.07 0.66 9.06
N PRO A 57 11.16 1.98 9.27
CA PRO A 57 11.45 2.50 10.61
C PRO A 57 10.34 2.27 11.65
N PHE A 58 9.11 1.94 11.25
CA PHE A 58 7.95 1.92 12.15
C PHE A 58 7.12 0.62 12.16
N VAL A 59 7.29 -0.25 11.16
CA VAL A 59 6.54 -1.52 11.02
C VAL A 59 7.54 -2.62 10.73
N LYS A 60 7.41 -3.80 11.35
CA LYS A 60 8.43 -4.86 11.29
C LYS A 60 8.65 -5.37 9.87
N GLN A 61 7.58 -5.67 9.13
CA GLN A 61 7.65 -5.99 7.70
C GLN A 61 7.89 -4.75 6.82
N GLY A 62 7.69 -3.57 7.37
CA GLY A 62 7.64 -2.28 6.69
C GLY A 62 6.22 -1.85 6.30
N PHE A 63 6.11 -0.62 5.81
CA PHE A 63 4.89 -0.02 5.28
C PHE A 63 5.19 0.63 3.93
N MET A 64 4.16 0.84 3.11
CA MET A 64 4.32 1.53 1.83
C MET A 64 4.07 3.01 2.01
N SER A 65 4.97 3.86 1.52
CA SER A 65 4.83 5.32 1.58
C SER A 65 3.54 5.78 0.92
N GLY A 66 2.80 6.64 1.61
CA GLY A 66 1.58 7.25 1.09
C GLY A 66 1.82 8.08 -0.18
N GLY A 67 2.86 8.92 -0.19
CA GLY A 67 3.17 9.85 -1.29
C GLY A 67 3.71 9.19 -2.54
N ALA A 68 4.24 7.96 -2.45
CA ALA A 68 4.60 7.17 -3.63
C ALA A 68 3.40 6.47 -4.29
N GLY A 69 2.26 6.44 -3.60
CA GLY A 69 1.15 5.54 -3.90
C GLY A 69 1.46 4.08 -3.54
N TYR A 70 0.39 3.29 -3.43
CA TYR A 70 0.48 1.84 -3.20
C TYR A 70 -0.73 1.11 -3.79
N VAL A 71 -0.53 -0.17 -4.09
CA VAL A 71 -1.54 -1.05 -4.66
C VAL A 71 -1.83 -2.20 -3.72
N LEU A 72 -3.11 -2.43 -3.47
CA LEU A 72 -3.64 -3.54 -2.67
C LEU A 72 -4.22 -4.60 -3.61
N SER A 73 -3.90 -5.87 -3.36
CA SER A 73 -4.63 -6.99 -3.96
C SER A 73 -6.07 -7.04 -3.44
N ARG A 74 -6.96 -7.69 -4.19
CA ARG A 74 -8.31 -8.01 -3.72
C ARG A 74 -8.28 -8.74 -2.38
N GLN A 75 -7.41 -9.73 -2.23
CA GLN A 75 -7.31 -10.45 -0.95
C GLN A 75 -6.80 -9.56 0.17
N ALA A 76 -5.87 -8.62 -0.08
CA ALA A 76 -5.44 -7.67 0.95
C ALA A 76 -6.60 -6.81 1.46
N VAL A 77 -7.44 -6.26 0.58
CA VAL A 77 -8.63 -5.49 0.99
C VAL A 77 -9.60 -6.36 1.77
N ARG A 78 -9.84 -7.59 1.32
CA ARG A 78 -10.69 -8.55 2.04
C ARG A 78 -10.16 -8.84 3.44
N SER A 79 -8.90 -9.23 3.56
CA SER A 79 -8.25 -9.55 4.84
C SER A 79 -8.28 -8.36 5.80
N LEU A 80 -8.08 -7.15 5.28
CA LEU A 80 -8.08 -5.93 6.07
C LEU A 80 -9.43 -5.59 6.70
N VAL A 81 -10.55 -6.00 6.07
CA VAL A 81 -11.90 -5.77 6.60
C VAL A 81 -12.41 -6.97 7.43
N GLN A 82 -12.15 -8.20 6.98
CA GLN A 82 -12.73 -9.44 7.54
C GLN A 82 -11.92 -10.11 8.67
N TYR A 83 -10.83 -9.51 9.17
CA TYR A 83 -9.97 -10.22 10.11
C TYR A 83 -10.62 -10.50 11.48
N GLY A 84 -10.61 -11.78 11.88
CA GLY A 84 -11.42 -12.33 12.99
C GLY A 84 -12.90 -12.39 12.59
N ASN A 85 -13.72 -13.26 13.20
CA ASN A 85 -15.17 -13.39 12.91
C ASN A 85 -16.02 -12.12 13.18
N SER A 86 -15.37 -10.96 13.27
CA SER A 86 -15.90 -9.62 13.44
C SER A 86 -15.61 -8.84 12.17
N THR A 87 -16.65 -8.31 11.52
CA THR A 87 -16.61 -7.38 10.36
C THR A 87 -15.92 -6.04 10.67
N THR A 88 -15.07 -6.02 11.69
CA THR A 88 -14.70 -4.86 12.48
C THR A 88 -13.20 -4.68 12.58
N SER A 89 -12.34 -5.46 11.93
CA SER A 89 -10.87 -5.34 12.13
C SER A 89 -10.28 -3.97 11.78
N TYR A 90 -10.63 -3.39 10.63
CA TYR A 90 -10.29 -2.00 10.28
C TYR A 90 -11.04 -0.95 11.14
N LEU A 91 -12.09 -1.39 11.83
CA LEU A 91 -12.90 -0.61 12.78
C LEU A 91 -12.55 -0.93 14.25
N ASN A 92 -11.53 -1.76 14.49
CA ASN A 92 -11.21 -2.27 15.82
C ASN A 92 -10.26 -1.29 16.49
N SER A 93 -10.35 -1.16 17.81
CA SER A 93 -9.54 -0.23 18.61
C SER A 93 -8.03 -0.43 18.41
N LYS A 94 -7.59 -1.61 17.95
CA LYS A 94 -6.18 -1.92 17.66
C LYS A 94 -5.66 -1.32 16.34
N CYS A 95 -6.56 -1.02 15.41
CA CYS A 95 -6.27 -0.32 14.15
C CYS A 95 -6.71 1.14 14.19
N GLU A 96 -7.16 1.64 15.35
CA GLU A 96 -7.48 3.05 15.52
C GLU A 96 -6.20 3.89 15.52
N PRO A 97 -6.23 5.09 14.91
CA PRO A 97 -5.08 5.96 14.84
C PRO A 97 -4.60 6.35 16.24
N THR A 98 -3.32 6.10 16.51
CA THR A 98 -2.63 6.88 17.55
C THR A 98 -2.38 8.29 17.00
N THR A 99 -2.44 9.31 17.86
CA THR A 99 -2.38 10.73 17.46
C THR A 99 -1.04 11.16 16.83
N PHE A 100 -0.05 10.27 16.72
CA PHE A 100 1.32 10.60 16.35
C PHE A 100 1.90 9.81 15.19
N ILE A 101 1.09 8.99 14.49
CA ILE A 101 1.58 8.11 13.42
C ILE A 101 0.98 8.48 12.07
N GLY A 102 1.82 8.46 11.02
CA GLY A 102 1.39 8.68 9.63
C GLY A 102 0.32 7.67 9.19
N GLU A 103 -0.58 8.10 8.31
CA GLU A 103 -1.70 7.26 7.86
C GLU A 103 -1.21 5.96 7.20
N ASP A 104 -0.17 6.06 6.39
CA ASP A 104 0.48 4.97 5.68
C ASP A 104 1.17 3.98 6.63
N VAL A 105 1.81 4.48 7.68
CA VAL A 105 2.40 3.66 8.76
C VAL A 105 1.32 2.85 9.47
N GLN A 106 0.23 3.50 9.87
CA GLN A 106 -0.86 2.85 10.57
C GLN A 106 -1.56 1.81 9.68
N LEU A 107 -1.76 2.11 8.38
CA LEU A 107 -2.26 1.12 7.43
C LEU A 107 -1.30 -0.08 7.31
N GLY A 108 0.01 0.17 7.18
CA GLY A 108 1.03 -0.89 7.12
C GLY A 108 1.02 -1.79 8.36
N HIS A 109 0.83 -1.20 9.55
CA HIS A 109 0.70 -1.94 10.80
C HIS A 109 -0.57 -2.81 10.82
N CYS A 110 -1.70 -2.30 10.33
CA CYS A 110 -2.94 -3.07 10.20
C CYS A 110 -2.80 -4.22 9.21
N LEU A 111 -2.18 -3.96 8.05
CA LEU A 111 -1.90 -4.98 7.05
C LEU A 111 -0.99 -6.09 7.61
N GLU A 112 0.03 -5.74 8.39
CA GLU A 112 0.87 -6.72 9.07
C GLU A 112 0.08 -7.60 10.05
N MET A 113 -0.76 -6.98 10.89
CA MET A 113 -1.57 -7.71 11.88
C MET A 113 -2.54 -8.71 11.24
N VAL A 114 -3.07 -8.40 10.06
CA VAL A 114 -4.02 -9.26 9.34
C VAL A 114 -3.33 -10.19 8.32
N GLY A 115 -2.01 -10.31 8.40
CA GLY A 115 -1.22 -11.25 7.59
C GLY A 115 -1.02 -10.84 6.13
N VAL A 116 -1.25 -9.58 5.77
CA VAL A 116 -0.99 -9.06 4.43
C VAL A 116 0.50 -8.72 4.29
N LYS A 117 1.15 -9.32 3.30
CA LYS A 117 2.59 -9.21 3.05
C LYS A 117 2.95 -7.94 2.30
N ALA A 118 4.00 -7.24 2.75
CA ALA A 118 4.63 -6.16 2.00
C ALA A 118 5.52 -6.70 0.87
N GLY A 119 5.01 -6.67 -0.36
CA GLY A 119 5.70 -7.17 -1.56
C GLY A 119 6.85 -6.28 -2.02
N ASP A 120 7.85 -6.88 -2.66
CA ASP A 120 8.96 -6.14 -3.29
C ASP A 120 8.56 -5.69 -4.70
N THR A 121 8.80 -4.42 -4.99
CA THR A 121 8.44 -3.80 -6.28
C THR A 121 9.65 -3.52 -7.15
N ARG A 122 10.86 -3.75 -6.63
CA ARG A 122 12.09 -3.46 -7.36
C ARG A 122 12.24 -4.39 -8.57
N ASP A 123 12.87 -3.87 -9.62
CA ASP A 123 13.20 -4.68 -10.79
C ASP A 123 14.37 -5.65 -10.50
N SER A 124 14.75 -6.42 -11.52
CA SER A 124 15.86 -7.38 -11.44
C SER A 124 17.22 -6.72 -11.15
N GLU A 125 17.36 -5.43 -11.41
CA GLU A 125 18.56 -4.65 -11.06
C GLU A 125 18.44 -3.98 -9.68
N GLY A 126 17.34 -4.22 -8.96
CA GLY A 126 17.09 -3.63 -7.65
C GLY A 126 16.61 -2.18 -7.71
N LYS A 127 16.23 -1.66 -8.88
CA LYS A 127 15.73 -0.28 -9.04
C LYS A 127 14.27 -0.19 -8.65
N GLU A 128 13.93 0.94 -8.05
CA GLU A 128 12.60 1.20 -7.49
C GLU A 128 11.57 1.44 -8.61
N ARG A 129 10.29 1.09 -8.36
CA ARG A 129 9.16 1.43 -9.26
C ARG A 129 8.21 2.46 -8.69
N PHE A 130 8.27 2.66 -7.38
CA PHE A 130 7.46 3.60 -6.61
C PHE A 130 8.39 4.63 -5.96
N PHE A 131 8.10 5.90 -6.20
CA PHE A 131 8.99 7.01 -5.87
C PHE A 131 8.23 8.02 -5.01
N PRO A 132 8.66 8.25 -3.75
CA PRO A 132 8.01 9.19 -2.83
C PRO A 132 8.59 10.60 -2.94
N LEU A 133 9.66 10.78 -3.73
CA LEU A 133 10.33 12.05 -3.96
C LEU A 133 10.06 12.52 -5.37
N ARG A 134 10.36 13.79 -5.64
CA ARG A 134 10.07 14.39 -6.94
C ARG A 134 11.03 13.85 -8.00
N PRO A 135 10.64 13.84 -9.29
CA PRO A 135 11.52 13.36 -10.36
C PRO A 135 12.92 14.01 -10.35
N GLU A 136 13.03 15.30 -10.00
CA GLU A 136 14.30 16.02 -9.95
C GLU A 136 15.28 15.41 -8.93
N ASP A 137 14.74 14.90 -7.81
CA ASP A 137 15.53 14.25 -6.77
C ASP A 137 16.14 12.92 -7.28
N HIS A 138 15.54 12.31 -8.31
CA HIS A 138 16.00 11.07 -8.93
C HIS A 138 16.93 11.25 -10.13
N ILE A 139 16.91 12.44 -10.76
CA ILE A 139 17.71 12.74 -11.96
C ILE A 139 19.04 13.42 -11.58
N VAL A 140 19.01 14.30 -10.58
CA VAL A 140 20.20 15.04 -10.15
C VAL A 140 21.09 14.16 -9.28
N ARG A 141 22.33 13.95 -9.74
CA ARG A 141 23.33 13.15 -9.00
C ARG A 141 23.62 13.79 -7.65
N GLY A 142 23.54 13.00 -6.58
CA GLY A 142 23.89 13.42 -5.21
C GLY A 142 22.70 13.78 -4.32
N ASN A 143 21.50 13.96 -4.88
CA ASN A 143 20.30 14.31 -4.09
C ASN A 143 19.75 13.15 -3.26
N ILE A 144 19.97 11.91 -3.71
CA ILE A 144 19.59 10.71 -2.96
C ILE A 144 20.87 10.03 -2.47
N PRO A 145 21.03 9.82 -1.15
CA PRO A 145 22.15 9.06 -0.61
C PRO A 145 22.22 7.67 -1.26
N LYS A 146 23.43 7.26 -1.64
CA LYS A 146 23.64 5.87 -2.07
C LYS A 146 23.33 4.97 -0.87
N LYS A 147 22.45 3.99 -1.08
CA LYS A 147 22.16 2.92 -0.12
C LYS A 147 23.41 2.08 0.14
#